data_AF-A0A9X3E2R7-F1
#
_entry.id   AF-A0A9X3E2R7-F1
#
_cell.length_a   1.000
_cell.length_b   1.000
_cell.length_c   1.000
_cell.angle_alpha   90.00
_cell.angle_beta   90.00
_cell.angle_gamma   90.00
#
_symmetry.space_group_name_H-M   'P 1'
#
loop_
_entity.id
_entity.type
_entity.pdbx_description
1 polymer ?
#
loop_
_entity_poly.entity_id
_entity_poly.type
_entity_poly.pdbx_seq_one_letter_code
_entity_poly.pdbx_strand_id
1 'polypeptide(L)'
;MTETASEIILRPYQIAFPDFPVEDCPDIPEGWIDVSDDSWMCPSWRVGRMTICVDFADPERREIPEGARFFVIEEGPNEVVELFASDNWREVRSFVACRL
;
A
#
# COMPACT_ATOMS: atom_id res chain seq x y z
N MET A 1 36.22 13.82 12.78
CA MET A 1 34.81 13.64 13.13
C MET A 1 34.28 12.62 12.16
N THR A 2 34.02 11.41 12.63
CA THR A 2 33.58 10.31 11.75
C THR A 2 32.08 10.45 11.58
N GLU A 3 31.63 10.89 10.41
CA GLU A 3 30.23 10.81 10.02
C GLU A 3 29.85 9.33 10.02
N THR A 4 29.07 8.92 11.02
CA THR A 4 28.37 7.63 11.01
C THR A 4 27.43 7.64 9.82
N ALA A 5 27.77 6.87 8.78
CA ALA A 5 26.82 6.51 7.74
C ALA A 5 25.64 5.81 8.43
N SER A 6 24.47 6.45 8.46
CA SER A 6 23.25 5.80 8.90
C SER A 6 22.97 4.65 7.94
N GLU A 7 22.89 3.44 8.48
CA GLU A 7 22.45 2.26 7.73
C GLU A 7 21.04 2.53 7.20
N ILE A 8 20.87 2.46 5.88
CA ILE A 8 19.56 2.59 5.24
C ILE A 8 18.85 1.25 5.44
N ILE A 9 17.97 1.18 6.43
CA ILE A 9 17.07 0.04 6.59
C ILE A 9 15.90 0.24 5.63
N LEU A 10 15.89 -0.51 4.52
CA LEU A 10 14.79 -0.52 3.56
C LEU A 10 13.56 -1.23 4.17
N ARG A 11 12.38 -0.68 3.90
CA ARG A 11 11.10 -1.33 4.22
C ARG A 11 10.78 -2.45 3.21
N PRO A 12 9.99 -3.46 3.59
CA PRO A 12 9.63 -4.57 2.68
C PRO A 12 9.11 -4.10 1.31
N TYR A 13 8.20 -3.11 1.28
CA TYR A 13 7.70 -2.59 -0.01
C TYR A 13 8.79 -1.98 -0.90
N GLN A 14 9.83 -1.37 -0.32
CA GLN A 14 10.93 -0.77 -1.09
C GLN A 14 11.84 -1.85 -1.70
N ILE A 15 11.83 -3.06 -1.13
CA ILE A 15 12.57 -4.21 -1.63
C ILE A 15 11.77 -4.89 -2.74
N ALA A 16 10.47 -5.12 -2.53
CA ALA A 16 9.59 -5.79 -3.49
C ALA A 16 9.26 -4.91 -4.71
N PHE A 17 9.13 -3.59 -4.51
CA PHE A 17 8.75 -2.64 -5.54
C PHE A 17 9.80 -1.51 -5.67
N PRO A 18 11.00 -1.80 -6.20
CA PRO A 18 12.09 -0.83 -6.27
C PRO A 18 11.79 0.37 -7.21
N ASP A 19 10.88 0.19 -8.16
CA ASP A 19 10.45 1.24 -9.10
C ASP A 19 9.30 2.11 -8.55
N PHE A 20 8.73 1.74 -7.40
CA PHE A 20 7.69 2.52 -6.72
C PHE A 20 8.30 3.73 -6.00
N PRO A 21 7.94 4.98 -6.38
CA PRO A 21 8.52 6.17 -5.78
C PRO A 21 8.20 6.25 -4.29
N VAL A 22 9.21 6.58 -3.47
CA VAL A 22 9.02 6.68 -2.01
C VAL A 22 8.03 7.79 -1.66
N GLU A 23 8.05 8.88 -2.43
CA GLU A 23 7.11 10.01 -2.34
C GLU A 23 5.66 9.64 -2.69
N ASP A 24 5.45 8.55 -3.43
CA ASP A 24 4.12 8.03 -3.75
C ASP A 24 3.60 7.09 -2.64
N CYS A 25 4.42 6.70 -1.67
CA CYS A 25 3.94 5.98 -0.49
C CYS A 25 3.20 6.96 0.43
N PRO A 26 1.90 6.75 0.73
CA PRO A 26 1.19 7.61 1.67
C PRO A 26 1.73 7.42 3.09
N ASP A 27 1.43 8.36 3.98
CA ASP A 27 1.72 8.22 5.42
C ASP A 27 0.89 7.06 6.01
N ILE A 28 1.51 5.87 6.08
CA ILE A 28 0.92 4.65 6.61
C ILE A 28 0.76 4.77 8.14
N PRO A 29 -0.45 4.58 8.70
CA PRO A 29 -0.66 4.62 10.13
C PRO A 29 0.12 3.56 10.90
N GLU A 30 0.44 3.86 12.15
CA GLU A 30 1.04 2.89 13.06
C GLU A 30 0.13 1.66 13.25
N GLY A 31 0.73 0.47 13.36
CA GLY A 31 0.02 -0.80 13.52
C GLY A 31 -0.42 -1.45 12.21
N TRP A 32 -0.27 -0.78 11.07
CA TRP A 32 -0.47 -1.40 9.76
C TRP A 32 0.78 -2.20 9.40
N ILE A 33 0.58 -3.45 8.98
CA ILE A 33 1.66 -4.38 8.70
C ILE A 33 1.95 -4.34 7.21
N ASP A 34 3.18 -3.98 6.83
CA ASP A 34 3.63 -4.10 5.44
C ASP A 34 3.61 -5.59 5.04
N VAL A 35 2.78 -5.92 4.06
CA VAL A 35 2.64 -7.26 3.49
C VAL A 35 3.00 -7.27 2.01
N SER A 36 3.78 -6.27 1.59
CA SER A 36 4.33 -6.18 0.25
C SER A 36 5.28 -7.34 0.01
N ASP A 37 4.99 -8.12 -1.01
CA ASP A 37 5.84 -9.16 -1.55
C ASP A 37 5.66 -9.25 -3.06
N ASP A 38 6.50 -10.05 -3.72
CA ASP A 38 6.47 -10.21 -5.18
C ASP A 38 5.21 -10.94 -5.70
N SER A 39 4.29 -11.37 -4.82
CA SER A 39 3.02 -11.98 -5.23
C SER A 39 1.92 -10.95 -5.51
N TRP A 40 2.08 -9.73 -5.01
CA TRP A 40 1.19 -8.61 -5.29
C TRP A 40 1.75 -7.75 -6.41
N MET A 41 0.85 -7.01 -7.07
CA MET A 41 1.18 -6.14 -8.20
C MET A 41 1.57 -4.72 -7.76
N CYS A 42 1.36 -4.40 -6.48
CA CYS A 42 1.67 -3.10 -5.89
C CYS A 42 1.96 -3.22 -4.37
N PRO A 43 2.60 -2.20 -3.77
CA PRO A 43 2.77 -2.10 -2.32
C PRO A 43 1.46 -2.29 -1.55
N SER A 44 1.51 -3.04 -0.45
CA SER A 44 0.31 -3.39 0.30
C SER A 44 0.51 -3.46 1.81
N TRP A 45 -0.54 -3.08 2.56
CA TRP A 45 -0.54 -3.06 4.02
C TRP A 45 -1.79 -3.69 4.59
N ARG A 46 -1.62 -4.53 5.62
CA ARG A 46 -2.71 -5.22 6.29
C ARG A 46 -3.08 -4.58 7.62
N VAL A 47 -4.38 -4.45 7.85
CA VAL A 47 -4.96 -3.99 9.12
C VAL A 47 -6.28 -4.73 9.37
N GLY A 48 -6.35 -5.46 10.49
CA GLY A 48 -7.45 -6.37 10.75
C GLY A 48 -7.57 -7.44 9.65
N ARG A 49 -8.73 -7.49 8.98
CA ARG A 49 -9.01 -8.38 7.84
C ARG A 49 -8.83 -7.71 6.47
N MET A 50 -8.50 -6.42 6.46
CA MET A 50 -8.39 -5.63 5.26
C MET A 50 -6.93 -5.54 4.82
N THR A 51 -6.71 -5.63 3.51
CA THR A 51 -5.43 -5.31 2.86
C THR A 51 -5.65 -4.06 2.01
N ILE A 52 -4.77 -3.08 2.17
CA ILE A 52 -4.78 -1.81 1.46
C ILE A 52 -3.67 -1.86 0.43
N CYS A 53 -4.04 -1.85 -0.83
CA CYS A 53 -3.14 -1.81 -1.97
C CYS A 53 -2.94 -0.35 -2.40
N VAL A 54 -1.69 0.03 -2.65
CA VAL A 54 -1.30 1.38 -3.08
C VAL A 54 -0.61 1.29 -4.42
N ASP A 55 -1.31 1.73 -5.46
CA ASP A 55 -0.77 1.79 -6.81
C ASP A 55 -0.05 3.12 -7.08
N PHE A 56 0.57 3.23 -8.25
CA PHE A 56 1.29 4.42 -8.69
C PHE A 56 0.38 5.66 -8.73
N ALA A 57 0.93 6.82 -8.36
CA ALA A 57 0.20 8.08 -8.46
C ALA A 57 -0.14 8.41 -9.93
N ASP A 58 0.81 8.15 -10.83
CA ASP A 58 0.67 8.25 -12.28
C ASP A 58 -0.29 7.16 -12.81
N PRO A 59 -1.46 7.52 -13.37
CA PRO A 59 -2.42 6.56 -13.90
C PRO A 59 -1.86 5.63 -14.96
N GLU A 60 -0.92 6.08 -15.80
CA GLU A 60 -0.36 5.23 -16.87
C GLU A 60 0.56 4.11 -16.34
N ARG A 61 1.01 4.23 -15.09
CA ARG A 61 1.85 3.24 -14.42
C ARG A 61 1.06 2.31 -13.51
N ARG A 62 -0.24 2.57 -13.29
CA ARG A 62 -1.09 1.73 -12.46
C ARG A 62 -1.26 0.34 -13.08
N GLU A 63 -1.50 -0.66 -12.24
CA GLU A 63 -1.88 -2.00 -12.69
C GLU A 63 -3.15 -1.94 -13.55
N ILE A 64 -4.12 -1.12 -13.13
CA ILE A 64 -5.33 -0.80 -13.88
C ILE A 64 -5.35 0.71 -14.12
N PRO A 65 -4.98 1.19 -15.32
CA PRO A 65 -4.88 2.63 -15.60
C PRO A 65 -6.17 3.43 -15.35
N GLU A 66 -7.33 2.83 -15.60
CA GLU A 66 -8.64 3.43 -15.33
C GLU A 66 -9.11 3.25 -13.89
N GLY A 67 -8.38 2.48 -13.09
CA GLY A 67 -8.66 2.18 -11.70
C GLY A 67 -8.24 3.31 -10.75
N ALA A 68 -8.72 3.22 -9.52
CA ALA A 68 -8.30 4.12 -8.45
C ALA A 68 -6.84 3.89 -8.07
N ARG A 69 -6.19 4.87 -7.45
CA ARG A 69 -4.85 4.67 -6.87
C ARG A 69 -4.83 3.71 -5.68
N PHE A 70 -5.88 3.75 -4.86
CA PHE A 70 -5.96 2.96 -3.63
C PHE A 70 -7.13 2.00 -3.68
N PHE A 71 -6.89 0.76 -3.29
CA PHE A 71 -7.92 -0.27 -3.17
C PHE A 71 -7.86 -0.89 -1.77
N VAL A 72 -9.02 -1.15 -1.19
CA VAL A 72 -9.15 -1.91 0.04
C VAL A 72 -9.83 -3.22 -0.31
N ILE A 73 -9.13 -4.31 -0.06
CA ILE A 73 -9.64 -5.66 -0.30
C ILE A 73 -9.79 -6.41 1.03
N GLU A 74 -10.67 -7.41 1.03
CA GLU A 74 -10.67 -8.48 2.04
C GLU A 74 -10.41 -9.81 1.34
N GLU A 75 -9.40 -10.52 1.80
CA GLU A 75 -9.04 -11.85 1.29
C GLU A 75 -9.85 -12.91 2.04
N GLY A 76 -10.70 -13.62 1.29
CA GLY A 76 -11.42 -14.80 1.76
C GLY A 76 -10.75 -16.10 1.30
N PRO A 77 -11.21 -17.26 1.79
CA PRO A 77 -10.61 -18.56 1.44
C PRO A 77 -10.66 -18.90 -0.06
N ASN A 78 -11.59 -18.32 -0.81
CA ASN A 78 -11.84 -18.66 -2.23
C ASN A 78 -11.91 -17.43 -3.15
N GLU A 79 -11.88 -16.22 -2.59
CA GLU A 79 -12.06 -14.99 -3.37
C GLU A 79 -11.40 -13.79 -2.70
N VAL A 80 -11.04 -12.80 -3.50
CA VAL A 80 -10.63 -11.47 -3.06
C VAL A 80 -11.77 -10.52 -3.39
N VAL A 81 -12.28 -9.83 -2.38
CA VAL A 81 -13.39 -8.88 -2.54
C VAL A 81 -12.86 -7.46 -2.40
N GLU A 82 -13.06 -6.65 -3.43
CA GLU A 82 -12.86 -5.20 -3.32
C GLU A 82 -13.97 -4.60 -2.45
N LEU A 83 -13.57 -3.98 -1.35
CA LEU A 83 -14.46 -3.33 -0.39
C LEU A 83 -14.61 -1.84 -0.66
N PHE A 84 -13.56 -1.20 -1.18
CA PHE A 84 -13.49 0.24 -1.43
C PHE A 84 -12.35 0.59 -2.38
N ALA A 85 -12.56 1.61 -3.21
CA ALA A 85 -11.55 2.17 -4.07
C ALA A 85 -11.66 3.71 -4.09
N SER A 86 -10.53 4.42 -4.06
CA SER A 86 -10.50 5.89 -4.13
C SER A 86 -9.10 6.37 -4.54
N ASP A 87 -9.01 7.55 -5.15
CA ASP A 87 -7.73 8.26 -5.35
C ASP A 87 -7.35 9.15 -4.15
N ASN A 88 -8.19 9.20 -3.11
CA ASN A 88 -8.02 10.07 -1.96
C ASN A 88 -7.66 9.28 -0.69
N TRP A 89 -6.41 9.42 -0.25
CA TRP A 89 -5.91 8.72 0.93
C TRP A 89 -6.74 8.98 2.20
N ARG A 90 -7.29 10.19 2.36
CA ARG A 90 -8.13 10.53 3.52
C ARG A 90 -9.40 9.69 3.55
N GLU A 91 -10.00 9.42 2.40
CA GLU A 91 -11.21 8.60 2.29
C GLU A 91 -10.90 7.14 2.62
N VAL A 92 -9.78 6.60 2.13
CA VAL A 92 -9.32 5.24 2.46
C VAL A 92 -9.15 5.08 3.96
N ARG A 93 -8.42 5.99 4.62
CA ARG A 93 -8.26 5.95 6.08
C ARG A 93 -9.58 6.03 6.83
N SER A 94 -10.51 6.87 6.35
CA SER A 94 -11.83 7.01 6.98
C SER A 94 -12.66 5.74 6.81
N PHE A 95 -12.59 5.11 5.63
CA PHE A 95 -13.24 3.83 5.36
C PHE A 95 -12.74 2.71 6.27
N VAL A 96 -11.40 2.60 6.40
CA VAL A 96 -10.73 1.60 7.25
C VAL A 96 -11.06 1.84 8.72
N ALA A 97 -10.96 3.08 9.21
CA ALA A 97 -11.21 3.41 10.62
C ALA A 97 -12.65 3.09 11.08
N CYS A 98 -13.64 3.15 10.18
CA CYS A 98 -15.02 2.76 10.48
C CYS A 98 -15.24 1.24 10.55
N ARG A 99 -14.21 0.42 10.33
CA ARG A 99 -14.26 -1.05 10.23
C ARG A 99 -13.24 -1.78 11.12
N LEU A 100 -12.49 -1.03 11.93
CA LEU A 100 -11.63 -1.56 12.99
C LEU A 100 -12.40 -1.64 14.30
#